data_AF-A0A061QJJ3-F1
#
_entry.id   AF-A0A061QJJ3-F1
#
_cell.length_a   1.000
_cell.length_b   1.000
_cell.length_c   1.000
_cell.angle_alpha   90.00
_cell.angle_beta   90.00
_cell.angle_gamma   90.00
#
_symmetry.space_group_name_H-M   'P 1'
#
loop_
_entity.id
_entity.type
_entity.pdbx_description
1 polymer ?
#
loop_
_entity_poly.entity_id
_entity_poly.type
_entity_poly.pdbx_seq_one_letter_code
_entity_poly.pdbx_strand_id
1 'polypeptide(L)'
;MQSKHKNGGPSDSVFGTAAGAQMAFLRLDPRHTRTKDDADDLASRLSSLQRTGGYSDQWYAVDGDTLLVSTTDGTHLREVKDFALMQEEVYEFEWNNNKFRRSGDVPYEELVGSIGNHKKDEKHDETIGKGKHSKRK
;
A
#
# COMPACT_ATOMS: atom_id res chain seq x y z
N MET A 1 -6.43 14.73 30.71
CA MET A 1 -5.68 14.51 29.46
C MET A 1 -6.27 13.28 28.80
N GLN A 2 -7.16 13.42 27.82
CA GLN A 2 -7.76 12.28 27.12
C GLN A 2 -7.06 12.12 25.78
N SER A 3 -6.29 11.04 25.62
CA SER A 3 -5.64 10.67 24.37
C SER A 3 -6.71 10.25 23.36
N LYS A 4 -6.93 11.09 22.34
CA LYS A 4 -7.72 10.73 21.17
C LYS A 4 -6.88 9.81 20.28
N HIS A 5 -6.83 8.51 20.58
CA HIS A 5 -6.46 7.50 19.59
C HIS A 5 -7.62 7.34 18.62
N LYS A 6 -7.74 8.26 17.66
CA LYS A 6 -8.56 8.05 16.47
C LYS A 6 -7.72 7.33 15.43
N ASN A 7 -7.53 6.03 15.60
CA ASN A 7 -7.10 5.13 14.52
C ASN A 7 -7.74 3.76 14.78
N GLY A 8 -9.08 3.75 14.88
CA GLY A 8 -9.85 2.52 14.86
C GLY A 8 -10.06 2.12 13.41
N GLY A 9 -9.10 1.35 12.86
CA GLY A 9 -9.34 0.64 11.61
C GLY A 9 -10.53 -0.33 11.75
N PRO A 10 -11.11 -0.80 10.64
CA PRO A 10 -12.17 -1.81 10.68
C PRO A 10 -11.73 -3.03 11.49
N SER A 11 -12.63 -3.52 12.35
CA SER A 11 -12.36 -4.67 13.22
C SER A 11 -12.38 -5.98 12.42
N ASP A 12 -11.62 -6.98 12.85
CA ASP A 12 -11.58 -8.31 12.21
C ASP A 12 -12.95 -9.03 12.15
N SER A 13 -13.94 -8.56 12.91
CA SER A 13 -15.31 -9.09 12.87
C SER A 13 -16.01 -8.94 11.51
N VAL A 14 -15.49 -8.10 10.62
CA VAL A 14 -16.04 -7.95 9.26
C VAL A 14 -15.73 -9.15 8.36
N PHE A 15 -14.70 -9.94 8.67
CA PHE A 15 -14.37 -11.20 7.99
C PHE A 15 -15.25 -12.38 8.45
N GLY A 16 -16.50 -12.13 8.84
CA GLY A 16 -17.48 -13.22 9.06
C GLY A 16 -17.53 -14.16 7.85
N THR A 17 -18.14 -15.35 7.99
CA THR A 17 -18.10 -16.47 7.01
C THR A 17 -18.52 -16.08 5.57
N ALA A 18 -17.64 -15.38 4.87
CA ALA A 18 -17.76 -15.02 3.47
C ALA A 18 -17.46 -16.30 2.69
N ALA A 19 -18.50 -17.05 2.38
CA ALA A 19 -18.36 -18.29 1.65
C ALA A 19 -18.07 -18.01 0.17
N GLY A 20 -17.29 -18.91 -0.46
CA GLY A 20 -17.01 -18.88 -1.89
C GLY A 20 -15.96 -17.85 -2.29
N ALA A 21 -15.90 -17.56 -3.59
CA ALA A 21 -14.82 -16.75 -4.13
C ALA A 21 -14.87 -15.30 -3.65
N GLN A 22 -13.72 -14.76 -3.21
CA GLN A 22 -13.57 -13.38 -2.76
C GLN A 22 -12.39 -12.72 -3.47
N MET A 23 -12.46 -11.41 -3.62
CA MET A 23 -11.39 -10.58 -4.19
C MET A 23 -11.07 -9.43 -3.26
N ALA A 24 -9.79 -9.10 -3.11
CA ALA A 24 -9.32 -7.97 -2.32
C ALA A 24 -8.17 -7.26 -3.03
N PHE A 25 -8.11 -5.94 -2.88
CA PHE A 25 -7.04 -5.13 -3.41
C PHE A 25 -5.97 -4.89 -2.35
N LEU A 26 -4.73 -4.79 -2.78
CA LEU A 26 -3.60 -4.44 -1.93
C LEU A 26 -2.91 -3.22 -2.51
N ARG A 27 -2.69 -2.21 -1.67
CA ARG A 27 -1.84 -1.06 -2.01
C ARG A 27 -0.43 -1.32 -1.50
N LEU A 28 0.54 -1.17 -2.38
CA LEU A 28 1.96 -1.33 -2.06
C LEU A 28 2.51 -0.05 -1.42
N ASP A 29 3.60 -0.16 -0.66
CA ASP A 29 4.21 1.01 0.00
C ASP A 29 4.64 2.06 -1.06
N PRO A 30 4.04 3.27 -1.02
CA PRO A 30 4.23 4.30 -2.05
C PRO A 30 5.58 5.02 -1.94
N ARG A 31 6.39 4.70 -0.93
CA ARG A 31 7.76 5.21 -0.78
C ARG A 31 8.73 4.55 -1.77
N HIS A 32 8.33 3.42 -2.32
CA HIS A 32 9.13 2.66 -3.29
C HIS A 32 8.48 2.76 -4.67
N THR A 33 9.18 3.37 -5.62
CA THR A 33 8.74 3.39 -7.02
C THR A 33 8.89 1.99 -7.61
N ARG A 34 7.85 1.48 -8.25
CA ARG A 34 7.84 0.19 -8.94
C ARG A 34 7.24 0.32 -10.33
N THR A 35 7.70 -0.53 -11.24
CA THR A 35 7.01 -0.77 -12.51
C THR A 35 5.95 -1.86 -12.33
N LYS A 36 5.09 -2.06 -13.34
CA LYS A 36 4.15 -3.18 -13.33
C LYS A 36 4.86 -4.53 -13.29
N ASP A 37 5.99 -4.66 -13.99
CA ASP A 37 6.77 -5.90 -14.02
C ASP A 37 7.32 -6.24 -12.62
N ASP A 38 7.83 -5.23 -11.89
CA ASP A 38 8.27 -5.41 -10.48
C ASP A 38 7.10 -5.87 -9.58
N ALA A 39 5.90 -5.34 -9.80
CA ALA A 39 4.71 -5.72 -9.07
C ALA A 39 4.22 -7.14 -9.44
N ASP A 40 4.37 -7.55 -10.69
CA ASP A 40 4.04 -8.92 -11.14
C ASP A 40 5.02 -9.95 -10.55
N ASP A 41 6.31 -9.61 -10.44
CA ASP A 41 7.32 -10.42 -9.75
C ASP A 41 6.98 -10.56 -8.25
N LEU A 42 6.59 -9.44 -7.61
CA LEU A 42 6.12 -9.45 -6.23
C LEU A 42 4.87 -10.33 -6.07
N ALA A 43 3.86 -10.18 -6.92
CA ALA A 43 2.64 -11.00 -6.87
C ALA A 43 2.97 -12.50 -6.99
N SER A 44 3.86 -12.86 -7.90
CA SER A 44 4.33 -14.24 -8.10
C SER A 44 5.04 -14.79 -6.86
N ARG A 45 5.87 -13.96 -6.21
CA ARG A 45 6.55 -14.31 -4.96
C ARG A 45 5.55 -14.52 -3.82
N LEU A 46 4.57 -13.62 -3.66
CA LEU A 46 3.54 -13.71 -2.61
C LEU A 46 2.66 -14.95 -2.81
N SER A 47 2.22 -15.24 -4.03
CA SER A 47 1.47 -16.48 -4.33
C SER A 47 2.29 -17.73 -4.00
N SER A 48 3.59 -17.72 -4.31
CA SER A 48 4.48 -18.85 -3.99
C SER A 48 4.66 -19.04 -2.48
N LEU A 49 4.88 -17.96 -1.73
CA LEU A 49 5.00 -17.98 -0.27
C LEU A 49 3.70 -18.44 0.39
N GLN A 50 2.56 -17.96 -0.07
CA GLN A 50 1.29 -18.38 0.48
C GLN A 50 0.98 -19.86 0.19
N ARG A 51 1.44 -20.38 -0.96
CA ARG A 51 1.33 -21.80 -1.31
C ARG A 51 2.11 -22.72 -0.38
N THR A 52 3.26 -22.28 0.15
CA THR A 52 3.98 -23.08 1.17
C THR A 52 3.22 -23.15 2.49
N GLY A 53 2.32 -22.19 2.75
CA GLY A 53 1.37 -22.19 3.85
C GLY A 53 0.08 -22.98 3.62
N GLY A 54 -0.08 -23.63 2.45
CA GLY A 54 -1.23 -24.49 2.14
C GLY A 54 -2.42 -23.79 1.46
N TYR A 55 -2.31 -22.51 1.13
CA TYR A 55 -3.36 -21.76 0.42
C TYR A 55 -3.02 -21.56 -1.05
N SER A 56 -4.00 -21.61 -1.93
CA SER A 56 -3.81 -21.55 -3.39
C SER A 56 -4.39 -20.29 -4.03
N ASP A 57 -4.37 -19.17 -3.31
CA ASP A 57 -4.91 -17.90 -3.80
C ASP A 57 -4.07 -17.36 -4.95
N GLN A 58 -4.74 -16.64 -5.85
CA GLN A 58 -4.13 -16.06 -7.04
C GLN A 58 -3.83 -14.59 -6.81
N TRP A 59 -2.60 -14.17 -7.09
CA TRP A 59 -2.13 -12.80 -6.93
C TRP A 59 -1.74 -12.24 -8.28
N TYR A 60 -2.16 -11.01 -8.56
CA TYR A 60 -1.94 -10.34 -9.84
C TYR A 60 -1.56 -8.89 -9.61
N ALA A 61 -0.65 -8.32 -10.43
CA ALA A 61 -0.44 -6.88 -10.43
C ALA A 61 -1.49 -6.18 -11.31
N VAL A 62 -2.19 -5.21 -10.75
CA VAL A 62 -3.08 -4.31 -11.49
C VAL A 62 -2.25 -3.20 -12.13
N ASP A 63 -1.35 -2.60 -11.35
CA ASP A 63 -0.37 -1.60 -11.74
C ASP A 63 0.89 -1.72 -10.85
N GLY A 64 1.81 -0.74 -10.92
CA GLY A 64 3.05 -0.76 -10.13
C GLY A 64 2.85 -0.65 -8.62
N ASP A 65 1.70 -0.13 -8.16
CA ASP A 65 1.43 0.17 -6.75
C ASP A 65 0.24 -0.65 -6.20
N THR A 66 -0.36 -1.51 -7.01
CA THR A 66 -1.61 -2.19 -6.67
C THR A 66 -1.59 -3.65 -7.11
N LEU A 67 -1.86 -4.55 -6.16
CA LEU A 67 -2.12 -5.96 -6.43
C LEU A 67 -3.59 -6.31 -6.21
N LEU A 68 -4.05 -7.36 -6.87
CA LEU A 68 -5.33 -8.02 -6.65
C LEU A 68 -5.05 -9.44 -6.17
N VAL A 69 -5.69 -9.84 -5.07
CA VAL A 69 -5.76 -11.24 -4.65
C VAL A 69 -7.16 -11.78 -4.87
N SER A 70 -7.25 -12.97 -5.46
CA SER A 70 -8.48 -13.73 -5.64
C SER A 70 -8.36 -15.05 -4.90
N THR A 71 -9.27 -15.29 -3.96
CA THR A 71 -9.41 -16.57 -3.25
C THR A 71 -10.67 -17.28 -3.72
N THR A 72 -10.62 -18.61 -3.83
CA THR A 72 -11.81 -19.44 -4.09
C THR A 72 -12.58 -19.77 -2.80
N ASP A 73 -11.92 -19.61 -1.65
CA ASP A 73 -12.47 -19.88 -0.33
C ASP A 73 -12.30 -18.64 0.56
N GLY A 74 -13.35 -17.82 0.63
CA GLY A 74 -13.35 -16.62 1.45
C GLY A 74 -13.32 -16.88 2.96
N THR A 75 -13.42 -18.13 3.42
CA THR A 75 -13.38 -18.42 4.86
C THR A 75 -12.02 -18.15 5.48
N HIS A 76 -10.94 -18.21 4.69
CA HIS A 76 -9.58 -17.88 5.13
C HIS A 76 -9.12 -16.47 4.72
N LEU A 77 -10.04 -15.60 4.28
CA LEU A 77 -9.68 -14.27 3.81
C LEU A 77 -9.01 -13.41 4.90
N ARG A 78 -9.33 -13.67 6.17
CA ARG A 78 -8.66 -13.04 7.30
C ARG A 78 -7.16 -13.38 7.31
N GLU A 79 -6.83 -14.64 7.09
CA GLU A 79 -5.46 -15.14 7.00
C GLU A 79 -4.74 -14.56 5.78
N VAL A 80 -5.43 -14.37 4.65
CA VAL A 80 -4.88 -13.66 3.49
C VAL A 80 -4.53 -12.22 3.85
N LYS A 81 -5.43 -11.50 4.53
CA LYS A 81 -5.19 -10.12 4.99
C LYS A 81 -4.02 -10.05 5.99
N ASP A 82 -3.97 -10.96 6.96
CA ASP A 82 -2.88 -11.00 7.94
C ASP A 82 -1.53 -11.30 7.26
N PHE A 83 -1.48 -12.30 6.37
CA PHE A 83 -0.28 -12.62 5.59
C PHE A 83 0.17 -11.43 4.73
N ALA A 84 -0.77 -10.78 4.05
CA ALA A 84 -0.50 -9.62 3.21
C ALA A 84 0.15 -8.49 4.02
N LEU A 85 -0.45 -8.10 5.15
CA LEU A 85 0.03 -6.99 5.98
C LEU A 85 1.33 -7.32 6.75
N MET A 86 1.74 -8.59 6.81
CA MET A 86 3.08 -8.96 7.28
C MET A 86 4.19 -8.67 6.26
N GLN A 87 3.84 -8.52 4.97
CA GLN A 87 4.83 -8.19 3.94
C GLN A 87 5.16 -6.70 4.02
N GLU A 88 6.45 -6.37 3.98
CA GLU A 88 6.87 -4.97 4.09
C GLU A 88 6.38 -4.13 2.92
N GLU A 89 6.27 -4.74 1.73
CA GLU A 89 5.84 -4.08 0.52
C GLU A 89 4.35 -3.76 0.50
N VAL A 90 3.53 -4.40 1.33
CA VAL A 90 2.09 -4.16 1.39
C VAL A 90 1.80 -3.15 2.49
N TYR A 91 1.11 -2.07 2.12
CA TYR A 91 0.74 -1.00 3.06
C TYR A 91 -0.72 -1.10 3.52
N GLU A 92 -1.65 -1.30 2.58
CA GLU A 92 -3.08 -1.34 2.86
C GLU A 92 -3.72 -2.54 2.15
N PHE A 93 -4.61 -3.23 2.84
CA PHE A 93 -5.46 -4.29 2.29
C PHE A 93 -6.90 -3.78 2.25
N GLU A 94 -7.57 -3.89 1.11
CA GLU A 94 -8.93 -3.39 0.89
C GLU A 94 -9.86 -4.53 0.48
N TRP A 95 -10.93 -4.72 1.26
CA TRP A 95 -11.97 -5.70 0.98
C TRP A 95 -13.34 -5.18 1.44
N ASN A 96 -14.35 -5.26 0.56
CA ASN A 96 -15.72 -4.81 0.84
C ASN A 96 -15.78 -3.39 1.44
N ASN A 97 -15.05 -2.45 0.84
CA ASN A 97 -14.90 -1.05 1.29
C ASN A 97 -14.24 -0.87 2.67
N ASN A 98 -13.76 -1.96 3.28
CA ASN A 98 -12.97 -1.91 4.50
C ASN A 98 -11.49 -1.89 4.13
N LYS A 99 -10.77 -0.90 4.68
CA LYS A 99 -9.32 -0.72 4.51
C LYS A 99 -8.60 -1.09 5.80
N PHE A 100 -7.70 -2.06 5.72
CA PHE A 100 -6.91 -2.57 6.83
C PHE A 100 -5.45 -2.20 6.63
N ARG A 101 -4.79 -1.81 7.72
CA ARG A 101 -3.39 -1.36 7.76
C ARG A 101 -2.73 -1.92 9.01
N ARG A 102 -1.41 -1.91 9.05
CA ARG A 102 -0.67 -2.24 10.28
C ARG A 102 -0.98 -1.22 11.37
N SER A 103 -0.89 -1.65 12.62
CA SER A 103 -1.16 -0.76 13.76
C SER A 103 -0.17 0.42 13.75
N GLY A 104 -0.70 1.64 13.81
CA GLY A 104 0.10 2.87 13.77
C GLY A 104 0.30 3.49 12.39
N ASP A 105 -0.02 2.78 11.30
CA ASP A 105 0.05 3.33 9.95
C ASP A 105 -1.08 4.35 9.70
N VAL A 106 -0.71 5.47 9.08
CA VAL A 106 -1.65 6.50 8.61
C VAL A 106 -2.43 6.01 7.38
N PRO A 107 -3.55 6.64 7.02
CA PRO A 107 -4.24 6.33 5.75
C PRO A 107 -3.31 6.43 4.55
N TYR A 108 -3.48 5.52 3.57
CA TYR A 108 -2.65 5.47 2.37
C TYR A 108 -2.63 6.81 1.62
N GLU A 109 -3.78 7.48 1.51
CA GLU A 109 -3.89 8.76 0.82
C GLU A 109 -3.09 9.88 1.51
N GLU A 110 -3.04 9.87 2.85
CA GLU A 110 -2.24 10.81 3.64
C GLU A 110 -0.74 10.57 3.44
N LEU A 111 -0.32 9.31 3.36
CA LEU A 111 1.07 8.95 3.11
C LEU A 111 1.51 9.42 1.72
N VAL A 112 0.70 9.14 0.69
CA VAL A 112 0.98 9.57 -0.70
C VAL A 112 1.04 11.11 -0.78
N GLY A 113 0.11 11.81 -0.13
CA GLY A 113 0.11 13.28 -0.09
C GLY A 113 1.38 13.85 0.56
N SER A 114 1.86 13.22 1.62
CA SER A 114 3.08 13.65 2.32
C SER A 114 4.33 13.47 1.46
N ILE A 115 4.45 12.37 0.72
CA ILE A 115 5.56 12.12 -0.22
C ILE A 115 5.55 13.14 -1.37
N GLY A 116 4.36 13.45 -1.90
CA GLY A 116 4.20 14.41 -2.99
C GLY A 116 4.56 15.85 -2.59
N ASN A 117 4.37 16.22 -1.33
CA ASN A 117 4.73 17.54 -0.81
C ASN A 117 6.25 17.67 -0.59
N HIS A 118 6.91 16.67 0.01
CA HIS A 118 8.36 16.69 0.21
C HIS A 118 9.16 16.83 -1.10
N LYS A 119 8.70 16.21 -2.19
CA LYS A 119 9.34 16.34 -3.52
C LYS A 119 9.23 17.75 -4.13
N LYS A 120 8.29 18.59 -3.67
CA LYS A 120 8.16 19.98 -4.14
C LYS A 120 9.10 20.93 -3.39
N ASP A 121 9.36 20.67 -2.12
CA ASP A 121 10.22 21.52 -1.30
C ASP A 121 11.72 21.37 -1.64
N GLU A 122 12.14 20.21 -2.17
CA GLU A 122 13.53 19.99 -2.65
C GLU A 122 13.88 20.73 -3.96
N LYS A 123 12.90 21.30 -4.68
CA LYS A 123 13.12 22.01 -5.96
C LYS A 123 13.23 23.53 -5.83
N HIS A 124 13.51 24.07 -4.65
CA HIS A 124 13.57 25.52 -4.42
C HIS A 124 14.91 26.09 -3.92
N ASP A 125 16.00 25.31 -3.91
CA ASP A 125 17.35 25.79 -3.53
C ASP A 125 18.41 25.59 -4.63
N GLU A 126 18.11 26.00 -5.86
CA GLU A 126 19.19 26.25 -6.82
C GLU A 126 18.73 27.23 -7.90
N THR A 127 18.74 28.53 -7.61
CA THR A 127 18.98 29.62 -8.58
C THR A 127 18.57 30.97 -7.99
N ILE A 128 19.46 31.69 -7.30
CA ILE A 128 19.61 33.15 -7.47
C ILE A 128 21.04 33.55 -7.07
N GLY A 129 21.87 33.93 -8.05
CA GLY A 129 23.21 34.41 -7.72
C GLY A 129 24.10 34.89 -8.86
N LYS A 130 23.59 35.45 -9.96
CA LYS A 130 24.43 36.27 -10.86
C LYS A 130 23.84 37.66 -11.02
N GLY A 131 24.24 38.51 -10.07
CA GLY A 131 24.02 39.94 -10.05
C GLY A 131 24.66 40.62 -11.26
N LYS A 132 23.89 41.55 -11.81
CA LYS A 132 24.20 42.48 -12.89
C LYS A 132 25.49 43.24 -12.59
N HIS A 133 26.42 43.34 -13.56
CA HIS A 133 27.46 44.36 -13.52
C HIS A 133 27.27 45.37 -14.66
N SER A 134 26.90 46.56 -14.22
CA SER A 134 26.87 47.82 -14.96
C SER A 134 28.29 48.37 -15.15
N LYS A 135 28.62 48.89 -16.33
CA LYS A 135 29.54 50.02 -16.56
C LYS A 135 29.11 50.65 -17.90
N ARG A 136 28.38 51.77 -17.90
CA ARG A 136 28.81 53.19 -17.78
C ARG A 136 29.68 53.66 -18.96
N LYS A 137 29.08 54.60 -19.71
CA LYS A 137 29.61 55.75 -20.46
C LYS A 137 30.90 55.59 -21.26
#